data_AF-A0A4R9W3L8-F1
#
_entry.id   AF-A0A4R9W3L8-F1
#
_cell.length_a   1.000
_cell.length_b   1.000
_cell.length_c   1.000
_cell.angle_alpha   90.00
_cell.angle_beta   90.00
_cell.angle_gamma   90.00
#
_symmetry.space_group_name_H-M   'P 1'
#
loop_
_entity.id
_entity.type
_entity.pdbx_description
1 polymer ?
#
loop_
_entity_poly.entity_id
_entity_poly.type
_entity_poly.pdbx_seq_one_letter_code
_entity_poly.pdbx_strand_id
1 'polypeptide(L)'
;MDRFIARENIKHFVDRLQTETDDATRATVQRLLIGEEDKFAKLSERLDMVDQNILRIADLAVLQRAKVNDMRPDGDGAALAHRHLKNLEQLHELFVESRQLVVTMMDRSSL
;
A
#
# COMPACT_ATOMS: atom_id res chain seq x y z
N MET A 1 -9.19 7.67 1.38
CA MET A 1 -8.94 8.98 1.97
C MET A 1 -7.75 9.56 1.25
N ASP A 2 -7.95 10.63 0.49
CA ASP A 2 -6.90 11.19 -0.35
C ASP A 2 -5.78 11.64 0.59
N ARG A 3 -4.52 11.31 0.28
CA ARG A 3 -3.39 11.75 1.09
C ARG A 3 -3.40 13.27 1.24
N PHE A 4 -3.84 13.96 0.20
CA PHE A 4 -4.04 15.40 0.17
C PHE A 4 -5.22 15.81 1.06
N ILE A 5 -6.41 15.20 0.92
CA ILE A 5 -7.57 15.55 1.75
C ILE A 5 -7.34 15.21 3.22
N ALA A 6 -6.74 14.06 3.56
CA ALA A 6 -6.42 13.73 4.95
C ALA A 6 -5.42 14.75 5.52
N ARG A 7 -4.41 15.13 4.74
CA ARG A 7 -3.44 16.14 5.15
C ARG A 7 -4.09 17.51 5.34
N GLU A 8 -4.98 17.92 4.44
CA GLU A 8 -5.73 19.18 4.57
C GLU A 8 -6.73 19.13 5.72
N ASN A 9 -7.38 17.99 5.99
CA ASN A 9 -8.27 17.81 7.13
C ASN A 9 -7.50 17.85 8.45
N ILE A 10 -6.36 17.17 8.54
CA ILE A 10 -5.45 17.23 9.68
C ILE A 10 -5.02 18.68 9.92
N LYS A 11 -4.56 19.37 8.87
CA LYS A 11 -4.19 20.78 8.94
C LYS A 11 -5.36 21.65 9.40
N HIS A 12 -6.55 21.46 8.84
CA HIS A 12 -7.76 22.20 9.21
C HIS A 12 -8.13 21.99 10.69
N PHE A 13 -8.07 20.75 11.19
CA PHE A 13 -8.37 20.47 12.59
C PHE A 13 -7.30 21.01 13.54
N VAL A 14 -6.02 20.95 13.16
CA VAL A 14 -4.93 21.59 13.91
C VAL A 14 -5.13 23.10 13.99
N ASP A 15 -5.36 23.75 12.85
CA ASP A 15 -5.58 25.21 12.76
C ASP A 15 -6.81 25.61 13.59
N ARG A 16 -7.90 24.85 13.51
CA ARG A 16 -9.12 25.09 14.30
C ARG A 16 -8.88 24.94 15.80
N LEU A 17 -8.11 23.93 16.23
CA LEU A 17 -7.80 23.70 17.65
C LEU A 17 -6.95 24.82 18.26
N GLN A 18 -6.16 25.54 17.47
CA GLN A 18 -5.36 26.66 17.97
C GLN A 18 -6.20 27.84 18.47
N THR A 19 -7.39 28.03 17.89
CA THR A 19 -8.26 29.18 18.20
C THR A 19 -9.55 28.79 18.93
N GLU A 20 -9.82 27.49 19.10
CA GLU A 20 -11.07 27.00 19.69
C GLU A 20 -11.11 27.20 21.20
N THR A 21 -12.08 27.99 21.67
CA THR A 21 -12.25 28.33 23.09
C THR A 21 -13.35 27.52 23.77
N ASP A 22 -14.29 26.93 23.00
CA ASP A 22 -15.35 26.09 23.56
C ASP A 22 -14.82 24.66 23.82
N ASP A 23 -14.91 24.22 25.07
CA ASP A 23 -14.38 22.92 25.51
C ASP A 23 -15.05 21.73 24.80
N ALA A 24 -16.36 21.81 24.57
CA ALA A 24 -17.12 20.72 23.93
C ALA A 24 -16.77 20.58 22.44
N THR A 25 -16.62 21.72 21.76
CA THR A 25 -16.18 21.78 20.36
C THR A 25 -14.72 21.34 20.26
N ARG A 26 -13.85 21.80 21.16
CA ARG A 26 -12.44 21.37 21.22
C ARG A 26 -12.31 19.85 21.35
N ALA A 27 -13.05 19.24 22.27
CA ALA A 27 -13.04 17.78 22.46
C ALA A 27 -13.57 17.00 21.23
N THR A 28 -14.49 17.61 20.47
CA THR A 28 -14.99 17.02 19.22
C THR A 28 -13.96 17.11 18.11
N VAL A 29 -13.33 18.27 17.92
CA VAL A 29 -12.29 18.46 16.90
C VAL A 29 -11.06 17.59 17.19
N GLN A 30 -10.67 17.42 18.46
CA GLN A 30 -9.59 16.49 18.84
C GLN A 30 -9.87 15.05 18.43
N ARG A 31 -11.10 14.54 18.66
CA ARG A 31 -11.47 13.18 18.25
C ARG A 31 -11.45 13.02 16.73
N LEU A 32 -11.88 14.04 15.98
CA LEU A 32 -11.83 14.03 14.53
C LEU A 32 -10.39 14.03 14.01
N LEU A 33 -9.51 14.85 14.60
CA LEU A 33 -8.09 14.87 14.26
C LEU A 33 -7.44 13.49 14.43
N ILE A 34 -7.59 12.88 15.61
CA ILE A 34 -7.05 11.53 15.88
C ILE A 34 -7.61 10.52 14.87
N GLY A 35 -8.92 10.59 14.59
CA GLY A 35 -9.55 9.70 13.61
C GLY A 35 -8.99 9.84 12.20
N GLU A 36 -8.63 11.05 11.76
CA GLU A 36 -8.01 11.26 10.46
C GLU A 36 -6.52 10.84 10.44
N GLU A 37 -5.77 11.10 11.52
CA GLU A 37 -4.38 10.63 11.66
C GLU A 37 -4.30 9.10 11.62
N ASP A 38 -5.18 8.40 12.34
CA ASP A 38 -5.25 6.93 12.35
C ASP A 38 -5.57 6.35 10.96
N LYS A 39 -6.51 6.96 10.23
CA LYS A 39 -6.84 6.54 8.86
C LYS A 39 -5.65 6.73 7.92
N PHE A 40 -4.97 7.86 8.06
CA PHE A 40 -3.80 8.20 7.25
C PHE A 40 -2.63 7.24 7.50
N ALA A 41 -2.37 6.92 8.77
CA ALA A 41 -1.34 5.96 9.16
C ALA A 41 -1.62 4.57 8.58
N LYS A 42 -2.84 4.04 8.78
CA LYS A 42 -3.23 2.70 8.27
C LYS A 42 -3.11 2.56 6.76
N LEU A 43 -3.51 3.60 6.01
CA LEU A 43 -3.40 3.60 4.55
C LEU A 43 -1.94 3.67 4.09
N SER A 44 -1.12 4.48 4.76
CA SER A 44 0.31 4.61 4.46
C SER A 44 1.06 3.31 4.75
N GLU A 45 0.86 2.69 5.92
CA GLU A 45 1.46 1.40 6.28
C GLU A 45 1.09 0.30 5.28
N ARG A 46 -0.19 0.27 4.85
CA ARG A 46 -0.64 -0.70 3.86
C ARG A 46 0.03 -0.49 2.50
N LEU A 47 0.23 0.76 2.09
CA LEU A 47 0.91 1.07 0.83
C LEU A 47 2.39 0.67 0.90
N ASP A 48 3.07 1.01 2.00
CA ASP A 48 4.48 0.64 2.21
C ASP A 48 4.69 -0.88 2.20
N MET A 49 3.79 -1.62 2.86
CA MET A 49 3.83 -3.09 2.88
C MET A 49 3.63 -3.69 1.49
N VAL A 50 2.73 -3.13 0.68
CA VAL A 50 2.52 -3.60 -0.70
C VAL A 50 3.74 -3.28 -1.57
N ASP A 51 4.30 -2.07 -1.45
CA ASP A 51 5.49 -1.65 -2.21
C ASP A 51 6.71 -2.53 -1.89
N GLN A 52 6.93 -2.86 -0.61
CA GLN A 52 7.97 -3.80 -0.20
C GLN A 52 7.77 -5.20 -0.78
N ASN A 53 6.52 -5.69 -0.83
CA ASN A 53 6.22 -6.98 -1.42
C ASN A 53 6.45 -7.00 -2.94
N ILE A 54 6.10 -5.93 -3.64
CA ILE A 54 6.37 -5.79 -5.09
C ILE A 54 7.86 -5.91 -5.35
N LEU A 55 8.69 -5.13 -4.64
CA LEU A 55 10.15 -5.16 -4.79
C LEU A 55 10.72 -6.56 -4.51
N ARG A 56 10.34 -7.15 -3.37
CA ARG A 56 10.82 -8.48 -2.99
C ARG A 56 10.46 -9.56 -4.00
N ILE A 57 9.23 -9.56 -4.52
CA ILE A 57 8.79 -10.56 -5.51
C ILE A 57 9.45 -10.32 -6.86
N ALA A 58 9.64 -9.06 -7.27
CA ALA A 58 10.35 -8.72 -8.49
C ALA A 58 11.78 -9.27 -8.47
N ASP A 59 12.51 -9.07 -7.36
CA ASP A 59 13.87 -9.61 -7.18
C ASP A 59 13.89 -11.14 -7.27
N LEU A 60 12.96 -11.81 -6.59
CA LEU A 60 12.83 -13.26 -6.65
C LEU A 60 12.50 -13.77 -8.06
N ALA A 61 11.65 -13.07 -8.80
CA ALA A 61 11.30 -13.42 -10.17
C ALA A 61 12.50 -13.29 -11.11
N VAL A 62 13.32 -12.24 -10.95
CA VAL A 62 14.57 -12.06 -11.72
C VAL A 62 15.54 -13.22 -11.46
N LEU A 63 15.77 -13.57 -10.19
CA LEU A 63 16.65 -14.68 -9.83
C LEU A 63 16.14 -16.02 -10.36
N GLN A 64 14.84 -16.27 -10.23
CA GLN A 64 14.22 -17.50 -10.71
C GLN A 64 14.24 -17.59 -12.24
N ARG A 65 14.10 -16.46 -12.95
CA ARG A 65 14.19 -16.42 -14.41
C ARG A 65 15.61 -16.72 -14.90
N ALA A 66 16.63 -16.17 -14.25
CA ALA A 66 18.02 -16.53 -14.55
C ALA A 66 18.24 -18.04 -14.38
N LYS A 67 17.77 -18.62 -13.27
CA LYS A 67 17.85 -20.06 -13.02
C LYS A 67 17.14 -20.90 -14.08
N VAL A 68 15.96 -20.48 -14.54
CA VAL A 68 15.22 -21.16 -15.61
C VAL A 68 15.99 -21.12 -16.92
N ASN A 69 16.59 -19.99 -17.27
CA ASN A 69 17.37 -19.85 -18.50
C ASN A 69 18.63 -20.72 -18.53
N ASP A 70 19.21 -21.01 -17.36
CA ASP A 70 20.40 -21.86 -17.22
C ASP A 70 20.08 -23.37 -17.19
N MET A 71 18.79 -23.75 -17.14
CA MET A 71 18.38 -25.16 -17.04
C MET A 71 18.28 -25.85 -18.40
N ARG A 72 18.63 -27.15 -18.42
CA ARG A 72 18.34 -28.01 -19.58
C ARG A 72 16.83 -28.32 -19.64
N PRO A 73 16.20 -28.32 -20.84
CA PRO A 73 14.75 -28.45 -20.98
C PRO A 73 14.15 -29.78 -20.48
N ASP A 74 14.92 -30.87 -20.49
CA ASP A 74 14.37 -32.24 -20.43
C ASP A 74 14.39 -32.88 -19.03
N GLY A 75 14.53 -32.09 -17.97
CA GLY A 75 14.50 -32.58 -16.58
C GLY A 75 13.25 -32.14 -15.81
N ASP A 76 12.71 -32.98 -14.93
CA ASP A 76 11.59 -32.64 -14.03
C ASP A 76 11.81 -31.33 -13.24
N GLY A 77 13.07 -30.99 -12.96
CA GLY A 77 13.46 -29.74 -12.31
C GLY A 77 13.16 -28.49 -13.14
N ALA A 78 13.21 -28.57 -14.47
CA ALA A 78 12.91 -27.45 -15.37
C ALA A 78 11.41 -27.10 -15.30
N ALA A 79 10.53 -28.08 -15.34
CA ALA A 79 9.08 -27.84 -15.25
C ALA A 79 8.68 -27.19 -13.91
N LEU A 80 9.27 -27.66 -12.81
CA LEU A 80 9.06 -27.05 -11.49
C LEU A 80 9.59 -25.61 -11.43
N ALA A 81 10.76 -25.35 -12.02
CA ALA A 81 11.35 -24.02 -12.04
C ALA A 81 10.51 -23.02 -12.85
N HIS A 82 9.96 -23.44 -13.99
CA HIS A 82 9.04 -22.62 -14.79
C HIS A 82 7.73 -22.36 -14.04
N ARG A 83 7.17 -23.36 -13.35
CA ARG A 83 5.96 -23.18 -12.53
C ARG A 83 6.22 -22.19 -11.40
N HIS A 84 7.38 -22.27 -10.74
CA HIS A 84 7.74 -21.33 -9.69
C HIS A 84 7.88 -19.90 -10.22
N LEU A 85 8.51 -19.72 -11.38
CA LEU A 85 8.60 -18.41 -12.04
C LEU A 85 7.21 -17.83 -12.32
N LYS A 86 6.32 -18.64 -12.93
CA LYS A 86 4.94 -18.24 -13.20
C LYS A 86 4.19 -17.81 -11.94
N ASN A 87 4.36 -18.53 -10.83
CA ASN A 87 3.74 -18.17 -9.56
C ASN A 87 4.25 -16.82 -9.03
N LEU A 88 5.55 -16.53 -9.17
CA LEU A 88 6.13 -15.25 -8.78
C LEU A 88 5.61 -14.10 -9.64
N GLU A 89 5.49 -14.31 -10.95
CA GLU A 89 4.92 -13.31 -11.88
C GLU A 89 3.45 -13.02 -11.55
N GLN A 90 2.63 -14.04 -11.31
CA GLN A 90 1.23 -13.88 -10.90
C GLN A 90 1.11 -13.17 -9.55
N LEU A 91 1.99 -13.49 -8.59
CA LEU A 91 1.99 -12.84 -7.29
C LEU A 91 2.41 -11.37 -7.40
N HIS A 92 3.36 -11.05 -8.28
CA HIS A 92 3.74 -9.67 -8.58
C HIS A 92 2.56 -8.88 -9.16
N GLU A 93 1.85 -9.44 -10.15
CA GLU A 93 0.65 -8.82 -10.73
C GLU A 93 -0.41 -8.54 -9.65
N LEU A 94 -0.69 -9.51 -8.77
CA LEU A 94 -1.63 -9.33 -7.66
C LEU A 94 -1.22 -8.18 -6.72
N PHE A 95 0.07 -8.03 -6.41
CA PHE A 95 0.52 -6.92 -5.57
C PHE A 95 0.44 -5.57 -6.29
N VAL A 96 0.72 -5.51 -7.59
CA VAL A 96 0.54 -4.29 -8.41
C VAL A 96 -0.94 -3.88 -8.46
N GLU A 97 -1.85 -4.83 -8.66
CA GLU A 97 -3.29 -4.57 -8.59
C GLU A 97 -3.72 -4.10 -7.20
N SER A 98 -3.22 -4.76 -6.15
CA SER A 98 -3.49 -4.36 -4.75
C SER A 98 -3.02 -2.94 -4.47
N ARG A 99 -1.84 -2.56 -4.97
CA ARG A 99 -1.30 -1.20 -4.86
C ARG A 99 -2.22 -0.19 -5.53
N GLN A 100 -2.67 -0.49 -6.76
CA GLN A 100 -3.59 0.39 -7.48
C GLN A 100 -4.92 0.54 -6.75
N LEU A 101 -5.43 -0.51 -6.11
CA LEU A 101 -6.62 -0.44 -5.27
C LEU A 101 -6.39 0.44 -4.04
N VAL A 102 -5.25 0.32 -3.35
CA VAL A 102 -4.92 1.17 -2.19
C VAL A 102 -4.83 2.63 -2.61
N VAL A 103 -4.15 2.94 -3.72
CA VAL A 103 -4.09 4.30 -4.29
C VAL A 103 -5.49 4.80 -4.66
N THR A 104 -6.30 3.98 -5.34
CA THR A 104 -7.67 4.38 -5.71
C THR A 104 -8.56 4.57 -4.49
N MET A 105 -8.40 3.77 -3.43
CA MET A 105 -9.10 3.95 -2.15
C MET A 105 -8.65 5.23 -1.45
N MET A 106 -7.40 5.65 -1.65
CA MET A 106 -6.96 6.97 -1.24
C MET A 106 -7.79 8.01 -2.02
N ASP A 107 -7.84 7.95 -3.34
CA ASP A 107 -8.55 8.93 -4.18
C ASP A 107 -10.10 8.99 -3.98
N ARG A 108 -10.75 7.85 -3.74
CA ARG A 108 -12.24 7.71 -3.75
C ARG A 108 -12.98 8.09 -2.47
N SER A 109 -12.35 8.33 -1.33
CA SER A 109 -13.09 8.79 -0.12
C SER A 109 -13.48 10.27 -0.20
N SER A 110 -13.83 10.74 -1.39
CA SER A 110 -14.08 12.13 -1.79
C SER A 110 -15.56 12.39 -2.15
N LEU A 111 -16.49 11.50 -1.78
CA LEU A 111 -17.93 11.62 -2.01
C LEU A 111 -18.72 11.38 -0.72
#